data_AF-A0A6M3JWK8-F1
#
_entry.id   AF-A0A6M3JWK8-F1
#
_cell.length_a   1.000
_cell.length_b   1.000
_cell.length_c   1.000
_cell.angle_alpha   90.00
_cell.angle_beta   90.00
_cell.angle_gamma   90.00
#
_symmetry.space_group_name_H-M   'P 1'
#
loop_
_entity.id
_entity.type
_entity.pdbx_description
1 polymer ?
#
loop_
_entity_poly.entity_id
_entity_poly.type
_entity_poly.pdbx_seq_one_letter_code
_entity_poly.pdbx_strand_id
1 'polypeptide(L)'
;MKDFTETIEYFDKIDQTYLDCKAKNLSRYSDEWSEFSRPMNIEIRKKIESNHPEKLLLKMVLPYWFNRSIMLELYFTKKHKIRRNRLRKLSENCTAIRKDVSRGRANEDDMLTLNDIARLSLKGAL
;
A
#
# COMPACT_ATOMS: atom_id res chain seq x y z
N MET A 1 10.26 9.82 22.08
CA MET A 1 10.15 9.10 20.79
C MET A 1 8.81 9.53 20.19
N LYS A 2 8.76 10.10 18.98
CA LYS A 2 7.46 10.47 18.38
C LYS A 2 6.69 9.17 18.16
N ASP A 3 5.48 9.13 18.68
CA ASP A 3 4.61 7.98 18.56
C ASP A 3 3.97 8.02 17.17
N PHE A 4 4.36 7.09 16.28
CA PHE A 4 3.86 6.98 14.90
C PHE A 4 2.77 5.90 14.79
N THR A 5 2.10 5.62 15.90
CA THR A 5 1.14 4.51 16.05
C THR A 5 0.09 4.53 14.94
N GLU A 6 -0.44 5.70 14.59
CA GLU A 6 -1.51 5.79 13.58
C GLU A 6 -1.03 5.40 12.17
N THR A 7 0.14 5.88 11.73
CA THR A 7 0.67 5.46 10.43
C THR A 7 0.97 3.95 10.43
N ILE A 8 1.52 3.41 11.53
CA ILE A 8 1.84 1.98 11.66
C ILE A 8 0.57 1.11 11.58
N GLU A 9 -0.54 1.55 12.18
CA GLU A 9 -1.82 0.84 12.11
C GLU A 9 -2.31 0.63 10.66
N TYR A 10 -2.07 1.58 9.76
CA TYR A 10 -2.42 1.37 8.35
C TYR A 10 -1.59 0.25 7.71
N PHE A 11 -0.29 0.17 8.00
CA PHE A 11 0.55 -0.93 7.51
C PHE A 11 0.03 -2.28 7.99
N ASP A 12 -0.37 -2.37 9.26
CA ASP A 12 -0.89 -3.60 9.85
C ASP A 12 -2.24 -4.00 9.24
N LYS A 13 -3.16 -3.04 9.06
CA LYS A 13 -4.45 -3.28 8.39
C LYS A 13 -4.26 -3.74 6.95
N ILE A 14 -3.32 -3.13 6.21
CA ILE A 14 -2.98 -3.55 4.84
C ILE A 14 -2.44 -4.97 4.83
N ASP A 15 -1.50 -5.30 5.73
CA ASP A 15 -0.88 -6.62 5.79
C ASP A 15 -1.88 -7.72 6.14
N GLN A 16 -2.73 -7.48 7.14
CA GLN A 16 -3.79 -8.41 7.53
C GLN A 16 -4.73 -8.68 6.34
N THR A 17 -5.26 -7.62 5.73
CA THR A 17 -6.19 -7.76 4.59
C THR A 17 -5.52 -8.42 3.39
N TYR A 18 -4.25 -8.10 3.12
CA TYR A 18 -3.47 -8.72 2.06
C TYR A 18 -3.32 -10.24 2.28
N LEU A 19 -3.00 -10.66 3.51
CA LEU A 19 -2.86 -12.07 3.85
C LEU A 19 -4.19 -12.81 3.72
N ASP A 20 -5.29 -12.20 4.18
CA ASP A 20 -6.63 -12.78 4.08
C ASP A 20 -7.07 -12.96 2.61
N CYS A 21 -6.92 -11.91 1.78
CA CYS A 21 -7.22 -12.01 0.35
C CYS A 21 -6.31 -12.99 -0.38
N LYS A 22 -5.02 -13.04 -0.02
CA LYS A 22 -4.08 -14.01 -0.58
C LYS A 22 -4.47 -15.45 -0.21
N ALA A 23 -4.86 -15.70 1.03
CA ALA A 23 -5.30 -17.02 1.50
C ALA A 23 -6.56 -17.50 0.76
N LYS A 24 -7.46 -16.57 0.45
CA LYS A 24 -8.67 -16.80 -0.37
C LYS A 24 -8.40 -16.85 -1.89
N ASN A 25 -7.16 -16.67 -2.32
CA ASN A 25 -6.77 -16.58 -3.74
C ASN A 25 -7.59 -15.52 -4.51
N LEU A 26 -7.74 -14.33 -3.94
CA LEU A 26 -8.44 -13.21 -4.55
C LEU A 26 -7.48 -12.30 -5.35
N SER A 27 -8.01 -11.70 -6.42
CA SER A 27 -7.32 -10.64 -7.17
C SER A 27 -7.39 -9.30 -6.41
N ARG A 28 -6.50 -8.37 -6.75
CA ARG A 28 -6.61 -6.96 -6.31
C ARG A 28 -7.86 -6.25 -6.84
N TYR A 29 -8.53 -6.84 -7.84
CA TYR A 29 -9.79 -6.33 -8.41
C TYR A 29 -11.02 -6.98 -7.79
N SER A 30 -10.84 -7.81 -6.75
CA SER A 30 -11.96 -8.36 -5.98
C SER A 30 -12.72 -7.27 -5.23
N ASP A 31 -13.99 -7.55 -4.96
CA ASP A 31 -14.82 -6.69 -4.13
C ASP A 31 -14.25 -6.60 -2.71
N GLU A 32 -13.77 -7.70 -2.14
CA GLU A 32 -13.20 -7.73 -0.79
C GLU A 32 -11.97 -6.82 -0.65
N TRP A 33 -11.06 -6.81 -1.64
CA TRP A 33 -9.93 -5.87 -1.62
C TRP A 33 -10.40 -4.42 -1.81
N SER A 34 -11.42 -4.20 -2.64
CA SER A 34 -11.96 -2.88 -2.96
C SER A 34 -12.71 -2.26 -1.78
N GLU A 35 -13.52 -3.04 -1.07
CA GLU A 35 -14.28 -2.63 0.11
C GLU A 35 -13.38 -2.13 1.23
N PHE A 36 -12.22 -2.75 1.41
CA PHE A 36 -11.19 -2.27 2.33
C PHE A 36 -10.41 -1.06 1.78
N SER A 37 -9.88 -1.17 0.55
CA SER A 37 -8.87 -0.22 0.07
C SER A 37 -9.44 1.16 -0.28
N ARG A 38 -10.68 1.24 -0.75
CA ARG A 38 -11.33 2.52 -1.10
C ARG A 38 -11.51 3.45 0.10
N PRO A 39 -12.18 3.06 1.20
CA PRO A 39 -12.35 3.94 2.36
C PRO A 39 -11.01 4.32 2.99
N MET A 40 -10.06 3.38 3.10
CA MET A 40 -8.72 3.65 3.61
C MET A 40 -8.00 4.73 2.79
N ASN A 41 -8.03 4.62 1.46
CA ASN A 41 -7.41 5.61 0.58
C ASN A 41 -8.05 6.99 0.69
N ILE A 42 -9.38 7.06 0.83
CA ILE A 42 -10.11 8.32 1.04
C ILE A 42 -9.68 8.96 2.36
N GLU A 43 -9.61 8.17 3.43
CA GLU A 43 -9.21 8.63 4.76
C GLU A 43 -7.78 9.19 4.78
N ILE A 44 -6.82 8.44 4.21
CA ILE A 44 -5.41 8.85 4.12
C ILE A 44 -5.29 10.16 3.34
N ARG A 45 -6.00 10.29 2.21
CA ARG A 45 -5.98 11.53 1.40
C ARG A 45 -6.52 12.72 2.18
N LYS A 46 -7.66 12.56 2.85
CA LYS A 46 -8.23 13.60 3.72
C LYS A 46 -7.24 14.05 4.78
N LYS A 47 -6.54 13.12 5.44
CA LYS A 47 -5.50 13.43 6.44
C LYS A 47 -4.31 14.18 5.82
N ILE A 48 -3.87 13.79 4.63
CA ILE A 48 -2.78 14.48 3.91
C ILE A 48 -3.20 15.91 3.54
N GLU A 49 -4.41 16.08 3.00
CA GLU A 49 -4.98 17.38 2.60
C GLU A 49 -5.24 18.30 3.78
N SER A 50 -5.68 17.76 4.92
CA SER A 50 -5.92 18.50 6.16
C SER A 50 -4.63 18.82 6.94
N ASN A 51 -3.46 18.63 6.33
CA ASN A 51 -2.16 18.93 6.92
C ASN A 51 -1.89 18.18 8.25
N HIS A 52 -2.29 16.90 8.33
CA HIS A 52 -2.09 16.05 9.51
C HIS A 52 -0.62 16.04 9.97
N PRO A 53 -0.32 15.95 11.29
CA PRO A 53 1.05 15.92 11.81
C PRO A 53 1.95 14.85 11.18
N GLU A 54 1.35 13.73 10.76
CA GLU A 54 2.05 12.60 10.12
C GLU A 54 1.94 12.58 8.58
N LYS A 55 1.49 13.68 7.93
CA LYS A 55 1.20 13.69 6.48
C LYS A 55 2.31 13.13 5.59
N LEU A 56 3.59 13.33 5.95
CA LEU A 56 4.72 12.82 5.18
C LEU A 56 4.85 11.29 5.31
N LEU A 57 4.61 10.75 6.50
CA LEU A 57 4.62 9.30 6.73
C LEU A 57 3.37 8.64 6.15
N LEU A 58 2.21 9.29 6.23
CA LEU A 58 0.97 8.84 5.59
C LEU A 58 1.10 8.72 4.06
N LYS A 59 1.88 9.62 3.42
CA LYS A 59 2.20 9.48 1.98
C LYS A 59 2.93 8.17 1.66
N MET A 60 3.67 7.59 2.60
CA MET A 60 4.39 6.31 2.43
C MET A 60 3.47 5.09 2.53
N VAL A 61 2.29 5.23 3.13
CA VAL A 61 1.28 4.15 3.19
C VAL A 61 0.76 3.81 1.79
N LEU A 62 0.63 4.81 0.92
CA LEU A 62 0.07 4.67 -0.43
C LEU A 62 0.95 3.82 -1.39
N PRO A 63 2.28 4.05 -1.52
CA PRO A 63 3.15 3.15 -2.27
C PRO A 63 3.24 1.76 -1.66
N TYR A 64 3.16 1.65 -0.33
CA TYR A 64 3.11 0.34 0.34
C TYR A 64 1.86 -0.46 -0.04
N TRP A 65 0.69 0.15 0.09
CA TRP A 65 -0.59 -0.40 -0.34
C TRP A 65 -0.55 -0.79 -1.83
N PHE A 66 0.02 0.06 -2.68
CA PHE A 66 0.16 -0.24 -4.10
C PHE A 66 1.03 -1.48 -4.34
N ASN A 67 2.18 -1.58 -3.68
CA ASN A 67 3.07 -2.75 -3.79
C ASN A 67 2.35 -4.03 -3.35
N ARG A 68 1.61 -3.99 -2.24
CA ARG A 68 0.79 -5.12 -1.76
C ARG A 68 -0.30 -5.51 -2.75
N SER A 69 -0.97 -4.53 -3.37
CA SER A 69 -1.97 -4.77 -4.42
C SER A 69 -1.37 -5.49 -5.64
N ILE A 70 -0.20 -5.05 -6.12
CA ILE A 70 0.49 -5.70 -7.25
C ILE A 70 0.97 -7.09 -6.85
N MET A 71 1.48 -7.27 -5.64
CA MET A 71 1.84 -8.60 -5.14
C MET A 71 0.64 -9.54 -5.15
N LEU A 72 -0.52 -9.09 -4.64
CA LEU A 72 -1.76 -9.88 -4.62
C LEU A 72 -2.15 -10.35 -6.03
N GLU A 73 -2.12 -9.46 -7.02
CA GLU A 73 -2.40 -9.81 -8.41
C GLU A 73 -1.40 -10.82 -9.01
N LEU A 74 -0.12 -10.69 -8.66
CA LEU A 74 0.91 -11.66 -9.05
C LEU A 74 0.70 -13.02 -8.36
N TYR A 75 0.10 -13.06 -7.16
CA TYR A 75 -0.27 -14.32 -6.52
C TYR A 75 -1.46 -14.98 -7.23
N PHE A 76 -2.48 -14.19 -7.56
CA PHE A 76 -3.70 -14.63 -8.25
C PHE A 76 -3.43 -15.20 -9.66
N THR A 77 -2.67 -14.49 -10.49
CA THR A 77 -2.53 -14.79 -11.92
C THR A 77 -1.67 -16.02 -12.27
N LYS A 78 -1.07 -16.71 -11.29
CA LYS A 78 -0.27 -17.96 -11.41
C LYS A 78 0.85 -18.02 -12.48
N LYS A 79 1.16 -16.96 -13.24
CA LYS A 79 2.23 -16.96 -14.27
C LYS A 79 3.62 -17.05 -13.64
N HIS A 80 4.33 -18.18 -13.82
CA HIS A 80 5.46 -18.58 -12.96
C HIS A 80 6.80 -17.82 -13.12
N LYS A 81 7.26 -17.47 -14.33
CA LYS A 81 8.66 -16.99 -14.52
C LYS A 81 8.90 -15.50 -14.20
N ILE A 82 8.01 -14.60 -14.62
CA ILE A 82 8.14 -13.13 -14.36
C ILE A 82 7.81 -12.79 -12.90
N ARG A 83 7.10 -13.69 -12.21
CA ARG A 83 6.53 -13.51 -10.88
C ARG A 83 7.55 -13.47 -9.76
N ARG A 84 8.57 -14.35 -9.74
CA ARG A 84 9.46 -14.48 -8.57
C ARG A 84 10.35 -13.24 -8.33
N ASN A 85 11.01 -12.76 -9.38
CA ASN A 85 11.89 -11.57 -9.27
C ASN A 85 11.07 -10.31 -8.95
N ARG A 86 9.90 -10.16 -9.56
CA ARG A 86 9.01 -9.03 -9.30
C ARG A 86 8.44 -9.05 -7.89
N LEU A 87 8.00 -10.22 -7.40
CA LEU A 87 7.55 -10.39 -6.02
C LEU A 87 8.67 -10.08 -5.02
N ARG A 88 9.90 -10.52 -5.29
CA ARG A 88 11.06 -10.21 -4.43
C ARG A 88 11.28 -8.70 -4.31
N LYS A 89 11.36 -7.99 -5.45
CA LYS A 89 11.53 -6.53 -5.48
C LYS A 89 10.41 -5.79 -4.74
N LEU A 90 9.15 -6.19 -4.96
CA LEU A 90 8.01 -5.58 -4.26
C LEU A 90 8.06 -5.83 -2.75
N SER A 91 8.48 -7.02 -2.33
CA SER A 91 8.66 -7.37 -0.91
C SER A 91 9.80 -6.58 -0.26
N GLU A 92 10.92 -6.41 -0.96
CA GLU A 92 12.06 -5.59 -0.54
C GLU A 92 11.62 -4.13 -0.36
N ASN A 93 10.87 -3.57 -1.33
CA ASN A 93 10.33 -2.22 -1.25
C ASN A 93 9.36 -2.05 -0.06
N CYS A 94 8.44 -3.00 0.17
CA CYS A 94 7.56 -2.97 1.34
C CYS A 94 8.36 -2.95 2.65
N THR A 95 9.41 -3.76 2.73
CA THR A 95 10.29 -3.84 3.91
C THR A 95 11.04 -2.53 4.15
N ALA A 96 11.55 -1.90 3.09
CA ALA A 96 12.23 -0.62 3.16
C ALA A 96 11.29 0.49 3.67
N ILE A 97 10.11 0.63 3.03
CA ILE A 97 9.10 1.63 3.42
C ILE A 97 8.72 1.47 4.90
N ARG A 98 8.41 0.25 5.34
CA ARG A 98 8.00 -0.01 6.73
C ARG A 98 9.11 0.34 7.71
N LYS A 99 10.37 0.00 7.38
CA LYS A 99 11.55 0.33 8.19
C LYS A 99 11.79 1.84 8.30
N ASP A 100 11.58 2.59 7.21
CA ASP A 100 11.76 4.04 7.22
C ASP A 100 10.66 4.72 8.04
N VAL A 101 9.41 4.31 7.89
CA VAL A 101 8.31 4.82 8.72
C VAL A 101 8.51 4.49 10.19
N SER A 102 8.89 3.26 10.56
CA SER A 102 9.18 2.91 11.96
C SER A 102 10.33 3.72 12.57
N ARG A 103 11.16 4.35 11.75
CA ARG A 103 12.25 5.26 12.17
C ARG A 103 11.83 6.74 12.11
N GLY A 104 10.59 7.04 11.75
CA GLY A 104 10.09 8.40 11.55
C GLY A 104 10.69 9.11 10.33
N ARG A 105 11.20 8.35 9.35
CA ARG A 105 11.78 8.88 8.11
C ARG A 105 10.76 8.78 6.99
N ALA A 106 10.58 9.89 6.28
CA ALA A 106 9.79 9.92 5.06
C ALA A 106 10.76 10.26 3.93
N ASN A 107 10.98 9.31 3.03
CA ASN A 107 11.90 9.48 1.92
C ASN A 107 11.11 10.06 0.74
N GLU A 108 11.40 11.31 0.34
CA GLU A 108 10.59 12.01 -0.68
C GLU A 108 10.64 11.30 -2.04
N ASP A 109 11.75 10.62 -2.35
CA ASP A 109 11.92 9.83 -3.59
C ASP A 109 10.98 8.62 -3.68
N ASP A 110 10.47 8.13 -2.54
CA ASP A 110 9.55 7.00 -2.45
C ASP A 110 8.07 7.44 -2.39
N MET A 111 7.80 8.74 -2.35
CA MET A 111 6.44 9.28 -2.28
C MET A 111 5.78 9.30 -3.67
N LEU A 112 4.67 8.59 -3.81
CA LEU A 112 3.78 8.80 -4.96
C LEU A 112 3.11 10.17 -4.83
N THR A 113 3.08 10.93 -5.92
CA THR A 113 2.28 12.16 -5.96
C THR A 113 0.79 11.81 -5.94
N LEU A 114 -0.06 12.73 -5.48
CA LEU A 114 -1.52 12.54 -5.54
C LEU A 114 -2.01 12.22 -6.97
N ASN A 115 -1.32 12.76 -7.98
CA ASN A 115 -1.57 12.47 -9.40
C ASN A 115 -1.20 11.03 -9.77
N ASP A 116 -0.09 10.49 -9.25
CA ASP A 116 0.26 9.09 -9.45
C ASP A 116 -0.78 8.17 -8.81
N ILE A 117 -1.23 8.49 -7.60
CA ILE A 117 -2.23 7.69 -6.87
C ILE A 117 -3.59 7.73 -7.58
N ALA A 118 -4.00 8.88 -8.13
CA ALA A 118 -5.22 9.00 -8.93
C ALA A 118 -5.17 8.15 -10.21
N ARG A 119 -4.04 8.21 -10.96
CA ARG A 119 -3.83 7.39 -12.17
C ARG A 119 -3.82 5.88 -11.87
N LEU A 120 -3.26 5.48 -10.72
CA LEU A 120 -3.18 4.09 -10.31
C LEU A 120 -4.51 3.52 -9.78
N SER A 121 -5.38 4.37 -9.25
CA SER A 121 -6.75 3.99 -8.82
C SER A 121 -7.69 3.82 -10.02
N LEU A 122 -7.55 4.66 -11.05
CA LEU A 122 -8.39 4.61 -12.26
C LEU A 122 -8.06 3.42 -13.16
N LYS A 123 -6.80 2.97 -13.23
CA LYS A 123 -6.40 1.79 -14.01
C LYS A 123 -6.89 0.44 -13.46
N GLY A 124 -7.64 0.42 -12.36
CA GLY A 124 -8.28 -0.79 -11.82
C GLY A 124 -9.80 -0.71 -11.71
N ALA A 125 -10.42 0.34 -12.28
CA ALA A 125 -11.86 0.57 -12.25
C ALA A 125 -12.51 0.50 -13.64
N LEU A 126 -11.81 -0.04 -14.65
CA LEU A 126 -12.31 -0.30 -16.00
C LEU A 126 -11.95 -1.72 -16.41
#